data_AF-A0A8T3SCD4-F1
#
_entry.id   AF-A0A8T3SCD4-F1
#
_cell.length_a   1.000
_cell.length_b   1.000
_cell.length_c   1.000
_cell.angle_alpha   90.00
_cell.angle_beta   90.00
_cell.angle_gamma   90.00
#
_symmetry.space_group_name_H-M   'P 1'
#
loop_
_entity.id
_entity.type
_entity.pdbx_description
1 polymer ?
#
loop_
_entity_poly.entity_id
_entity_poly.type
_entity_poly.pdbx_seq_one_letter_code
_entity_poly.pdbx_strand_id
1 'polypeptide(L)'
;MCSDHFHPWSEQQGHSAFAWSWLGAAMQATILTFGTVNAPGQRYHPAVIAQAAATLAHMFPDRFWLAVGSGEALNEAITGHPWPQVAEQRFIDLSGARVLPGLSRRS
;
A
#
# COMPACT_ATOMS: atom_id res chain seq x y z
N MET A 1 0.90 4.14 9.92
CA MET A 1 1.24 3.98 8.49
C MET A 1 2.45 3.06 8.39
N CYS A 2 2.51 2.19 7.39
CA CYS A 2 3.73 1.46 7.02
C CYS A 2 4.02 1.69 5.54
N SER A 3 5.30 1.60 5.16
CA SER A 3 5.70 1.67 3.75
C SER A 3 5.88 0.25 3.20
N ASP A 4 5.40 -0.01 1.99
CA ASP A 4 5.55 -1.30 1.32
C ASP A 4 6.83 -1.32 0.47
N HIS A 5 7.92 -1.75 1.09
CA HIS A 5 9.23 -1.88 0.45
C HIS A 5 9.61 -3.33 0.29
N PHE A 6 10.35 -3.61 -0.79
CA PHE A 6 11.07 -4.87 -0.91
C PHE A 6 12.49 -4.75 -0.35
N HIS A 7 13.17 -3.63 -0.65
CA HIS A 7 14.52 -3.36 -0.17
C HIS A 7 14.50 -2.41 1.02
N PRO A 8 15.41 -2.56 2.00
CA PRO A 8 15.53 -1.60 3.07
C PRO A 8 15.95 -0.24 2.52
N TRP A 9 15.50 0.84 3.17
CA TRP A 9 15.88 2.21 2.82
C TRP A 9 17.39 2.46 2.91
N SER A 10 18.06 1.77 3.83
CA SER A 10 19.51 1.81 3.96
C SER A 10 20.03 0.47 4.51
N GLU A 11 21.28 0.17 4.21
CA GLU A 11 21.98 -0.98 4.79
C GLU A 11 22.01 -0.92 6.31
N GLN A 12 22.16 0.28 6.88
CA GLN A 12 22.17 0.48 8.33
C GLN A 12 20.81 0.16 8.98
N GLN A 13 19.69 0.47 8.32
CA GLN A 13 18.36 0.08 8.79
C GLN A 13 18.12 -1.42 8.63
N GLY A 14 18.55 -2.00 7.50
CA GLY A 14 18.64 -3.46 7.30
C GLY A 14 17.32 -4.24 7.20
N HIS A 15 16.15 -3.60 7.32
CA HIS A 15 14.86 -4.29 7.37
C HIS A 15 13.84 -3.76 6.37
N SER A 16 13.12 -4.70 5.74
CA SER A 16 12.02 -4.45 4.80
C SER A 16 11.00 -5.60 4.85
N ALA A 17 10.25 -5.68 5.95
CA ALA A 17 9.26 -6.74 6.15
C ALA A 17 8.10 -6.63 5.15
N PHE A 18 7.48 -7.76 4.82
CA PHE A 18 6.32 -7.79 3.94
C PHE A 18 5.12 -7.07 4.58
N ALA A 19 4.75 -5.92 4.03
CA ALA A 19 3.82 -4.98 4.64
C ALA A 19 2.43 -5.57 4.89
N TRP A 20 1.92 -6.39 3.98
CA TRP A 20 0.56 -6.95 4.06
C TRP A 20 0.39 -7.93 5.23
N SER A 21 1.38 -8.80 5.48
CA SER A 21 1.36 -9.68 6.66
C SER A 21 1.50 -8.88 7.95
N TRP A 22 2.37 -7.88 7.98
CA TRP A 22 2.53 -7.02 9.15
C TRP A 22 1.25 -6.23 9.46
N LEU A 23 0.58 -5.69 8.45
CA LEU A 23 -0.69 -4.97 8.60
C LEU A 23 -1.77 -5.84 9.23
N GLY A 24 -1.97 -7.06 8.71
CA GLY A 24 -2.95 -7.99 9.30
C GLY A 24 -2.71 -8.25 10.78
N ALA A 25 -1.45 -8.48 11.17
CA ALA A 25 -1.07 -8.69 12.57
C ALA A 25 -1.26 -7.43 13.43
N ALA A 26 -0.76 -6.27 12.97
CA ALA A 26 -0.83 -5.01 13.72
C ALA A 26 -2.27 -4.52 13.91
N MET A 27 -3.10 -4.65 12.89
CA MET A 27 -4.50 -4.24 12.92
C MET A 27 -5.33 -5.13 13.84
N GLN A 28 -5.06 -6.43 13.86
CA GLN A 28 -5.67 -7.36 14.81
C GLN A 28 -5.27 -7.06 16.26
N ALA A 29 -4.00 -6.70 16.49
CA ALA A 29 -3.46 -6.51 17.83
C ALA A 29 -3.82 -5.17 18.49
N THR A 30 -4.39 -4.22 17.74
CA THR A 30 -4.60 -2.84 18.20
C THR A 30 -5.97 -2.31 17.79
N ILE A 31 -6.34 -1.12 18.26
CA ILE A 31 -7.54 -0.36 17.82
C ILE A 31 -7.20 0.79 16.85
N LEU A 32 -5.92 0.97 16.52
CA LEU A 32 -5.45 2.11 15.73
C LEU A 32 -5.82 1.98 14.24
N THR A 33 -5.88 3.11 13.55
CA THR A 33 -6.04 3.15 12.08
C THR A 33 -4.67 3.02 11.40
N PHE A 34 -4.62 2.23 10.33
CA PHE A 34 -3.42 2.01 9.53
C PHE A 34 -3.67 2.33 8.07
N GLY A 35 -2.57 2.55 7.37
CA GLY A 35 -2.57 2.54 5.93
C GLY A 35 -1.17 2.40 5.37
N THR A 36 -1.12 2.14 4.08
CA THR A 36 0.12 1.87 3.33
C THR A 36 0.08 2.54 1.98
N VAL A 37 1.28 2.83 1.47
CA VAL A 37 1.48 3.18 0.06
C VAL A 37 1.97 1.92 -0.65
N ASN A 38 1.37 1.56 -1.79
CA ASN A 38 1.80 0.43 -2.62
C ASN A 38 1.92 0.87 -4.09
N ALA A 39 2.82 0.22 -4.83
CA ALA A 39 2.99 0.41 -6.27
C ALA A 39 2.58 -0.88 -7.02
N PRO A 40 1.32 -0.99 -7.47
CA PRO A 40 0.86 -2.11 -8.29
C PRO A 40 1.26 -1.91 -9.75
N GLY A 41 1.75 -2.97 -10.41
CA GLY A 41 2.00 -2.96 -11.85
C GLY A 41 3.32 -3.57 -12.30
N GLN A 42 4.36 -3.56 -11.45
CA GLN A 42 5.62 -4.25 -11.71
C GLN A 42 5.73 -5.50 -10.82
N ARG A 43 6.23 -5.38 -9.58
CA ARG A 43 6.37 -6.54 -8.68
C ARG A 43 5.06 -7.15 -8.20
N TYR A 44 3.98 -6.36 -8.22
CA TYR A 44 2.66 -6.83 -7.81
C TYR A 44 1.67 -6.79 -8.95
N HIS A 45 0.92 -7.88 -9.09
CA HIS A 45 -0.27 -7.89 -9.92
C HIS A 45 -1.36 -6.99 -9.29
N PRO A 46 -1.92 -6.00 -10.00
CA PRO A 46 -2.88 -5.05 -9.43
C PRO A 46 -4.11 -5.71 -8.79
N ALA A 47 -4.63 -6.78 -9.39
CA ALA A 47 -5.77 -7.52 -8.83
C ALA A 47 -5.47 -8.14 -7.45
N VAL A 48 -4.23 -8.58 -7.20
CA VAL A 48 -3.83 -9.16 -5.92
C VAL A 48 -3.78 -8.08 -4.84
N ILE A 49 -3.28 -6.89 -5.17
CA ILE A 49 -3.29 -5.74 -4.26
C ILE A 49 -4.71 -5.29 -3.96
N ALA A 50 -5.58 -5.24 -4.97
CA ALA A 50 -6.99 -4.92 -4.76
C ALA A 50 -7.67 -5.93 -3.81
N GLN A 51 -7.40 -7.23 -3.99
CA GLN A 51 -7.92 -8.28 -3.12
C GLN A 51 -7.41 -8.13 -1.67
N ALA A 52 -6.11 -7.91 -1.48
CA ALA A 52 -5.52 -7.72 -0.16
C ALA A 52 -6.08 -6.49 0.56
N ALA A 53 -6.20 -5.37 -0.15
CA ALA A 53 -6.78 -4.13 0.36
C ALA A 53 -8.26 -4.31 0.77
N ALA A 54 -9.06 -4.94 -0.10
CA ALA A 54 -10.46 -5.24 0.19
C ALA A 54 -10.62 -6.16 1.41
N THR A 55 -9.71 -7.13 1.56
CA THR A 55 -9.70 -8.06 2.70
C THR A 55 -9.46 -7.32 4.01
N LEU A 56 -8.43 -6.47 4.09
CA LEU A 56 -8.15 -5.67 5.28
C LEU A 56 -9.26 -4.65 5.59
N ALA A 57 -9.79 -3.99 4.57
CA ALA A 57 -10.91 -3.05 4.75
C ALA A 57 -12.17 -3.74 5.28
N HIS A 58 -12.43 -4.98 4.86
CA HIS A 58 -13.57 -5.77 5.34
C HIS A 58 -13.35 -6.31 6.76
N MET A 59 -12.16 -6.85 7.05
CA MET A 59 -11.82 -7.37 8.38
C MET A 59 -11.77 -6.28 9.45
N PHE A 60 -11.38 -5.05 9.07
CA PHE A 60 -11.19 -3.93 9.98
C PHE A 60 -11.90 -2.67 9.46
N PRO A 61 -13.23 -2.60 9.57
CA PRO A 61 -14.02 -1.47 9.08
C PRO A 61 -13.50 -0.13 9.61
N ASP A 62 -13.43 0.89 8.75
CA ASP A 62 -12.98 2.26 9.04
C ASP A 62 -11.53 2.41 9.57
N ARG A 63 -10.74 1.33 9.55
CA ARG A 63 -9.40 1.30 10.13
C ARG A 63 -8.28 1.11 9.12
N PHE A 64 -8.60 0.95 7.84
CA PHE A 64 -7.62 0.78 6.76
C PHE A 64 -7.79 1.82 5.66
N TRP A 65 -6.66 2.35 5.17
CA TRP A 65 -6.60 3.11 3.93
C TRP A 65 -5.41 2.67 3.08
N LEU A 66 -5.54 2.80 1.76
CA LEU A 66 -4.50 2.49 0.78
C LEU A 66 -4.26 3.72 -0.09
N ALA A 67 -3.00 4.11 -0.23
CA ALA A 67 -2.56 5.03 -1.27
C ALA A 67 -1.77 4.26 -2.33
N VAL A 68 -1.93 4.65 -3.59
CA VAL A 68 -1.19 4.04 -4.69
C VAL A 68 -0.22 5.04 -5.28
N GLY A 69 1.01 4.58 -5.53
CA GLY A 69 2.07 5.37 -6.14
C GLY A 69 2.64 4.70 -7.40
N SER A 70 3.50 5.44 -8.10
CA SER A 70 4.22 4.96 -9.29
C SER A 70 5.30 3.93 -8.98
N GLY A 71 5.73 3.82 -7.72
CA GLY A 71 6.82 2.96 -7.29
C GLY A 71 8.17 3.65 -7.27
N GLU A 72 9.19 2.89 -6.87
CA GLU A 72 10.57 3.36 -6.78
C GLU A 72 11.48 2.31 -7.42
N ALA A 73 12.44 2.77 -8.23
CA ALA A 73 13.35 1.89 -8.98
C ALA A 73 14.05 0.86 -8.10
N LEU A 74 14.43 1.26 -6.88
CA LEU A 74 15.06 0.36 -5.90
C LEU A 74 14.18 -0.86 -5.61
N ASN A 75 12.88 -0.67 -5.38
CA ASN A 75 11.98 -1.76 -5.01
C ASN A 75 11.56 -2.63 -6.21
N GLU A 76 11.44 -2.04 -7.39
CA GLU A 76 10.98 -2.75 -8.59
C GLU A 76 12.10 -3.49 -9.34
N ALA A 77 13.36 -3.18 -9.03
CA ALA A 77 14.53 -3.82 -9.64
C ALA A 77 14.54 -5.35 -9.51
N ILE A 78 13.87 -5.89 -8.48
CA ILE A 78 13.74 -7.35 -8.27
C ILE A 78 13.10 -8.09 -9.43
N THR A 79 12.30 -7.37 -10.24
CA THR A 79 11.61 -7.96 -11.38
C THR A 79 12.54 -8.14 -12.59
N GLY A 80 13.72 -7.51 -12.58
CA GLY A 80 14.66 -7.49 -13.70
C GLY A 80 14.16 -6.68 -14.91
N HIS A 81 12.99 -6.05 -14.83
CA HIS A 81 12.45 -5.22 -15.90
C HIS A 81 13.10 -3.83 -15.91
N PRO A 82 13.24 -3.19 -17.10
CA PRO A 82 13.67 -1.81 -17.19
C PRO A 82 12.78 -0.88 -16.36
N TRP A 83 13.39 0.15 -15.76
CA TRP A 83 12.64 1.19 -15.07
C TRP A 83 11.85 2.03 -16.09
N PRO A 84 10.51 2.14 -15.96
CA PRO A 84 9.68 2.86 -16.92
C PRO A 84 9.97 4.36 -16.92
N GLN A 85 9.81 4.99 -18.09
CA GLN A 85 9.88 6.45 -18.18
C GLN A 85 8.75 7.09 -17.37
N VAL A 86 8.93 8.34 -16.94
CA VAL A 86 7.94 9.04 -16.10
C VAL A 86 6.55 9.08 -16.75
N ALA A 87 6.48 9.20 -18.09
CA ALA A 87 5.21 9.18 -18.83
C ALA A 87 4.51 7.81 -18.83
N GLU A 88 5.23 6.73 -18.56
CA GLU A 88 4.75 5.33 -18.57
C GLU A 88 4.45 4.83 -17.15
N GLN A 89 4.93 5.54 -16.12
CA GLN A 89 4.63 5.26 -14.73
C GLN A 89 3.13 5.47 -14.48
N ARG A 90 2.43 4.37 -14.25
CA ARG A 90 0.97 4.38 -14.10
C ARG A 90 0.60 4.88 -12.71
N PHE A 91 -0.18 5.96 -12.65
CA PHE A 91 -0.98 6.29 -11.48
C PHE A 91 -2.26 5.48 -11.56
N ILE A 92 -2.40 4.44 -10.73
CA ILE A 92 -3.73 3.87 -10.49
C ILE A 92 -4.38 4.73 -9.41
N ASP A 93 -5.29 5.60 -9.82
CA ASP A 93 -6.15 6.28 -8.85
C ASP A 93 -7.15 5.28 -8.28
N LEU A 94 -6.88 4.79 -7.06
CA LEU A 94 -7.83 3.99 -6.28
C LEU A 94 -8.70 4.85 -5.36
N SER A 95 -9.00 6.10 -5.72
CA SER A 95 -9.90 7.01 -4.98
C SER A 95 -11.29 6.42 -4.63
N GLY A 96 -11.64 5.24 -5.15
CA GLY A 96 -12.76 4.42 -4.68
C GLY A 96 -12.57 3.73 -3.31
N ALA A 97 -11.39 3.73 -2.71
CA ALA A 97 -11.15 3.23 -1.34
C ALA A 97 -11.33 4.36 -0.29
N ARG A 98 -12.50 5.01 -0.29
CA ARG A 98 -12.96 5.83 0.83
C ARG A 98 -14.41 5.47 1.16
N VAL A 99 -14.63 4.82 2.30
CA VAL A 99 -15.81 5.13 3.12
C VAL A 99 -15.28 5.96 4.28
N LEU A 100 -15.55 7.26 4.24
CA LEU A 100 -15.44 8.12 5.42
C LEU A 100 -16.84 8.22 6.04
N PRO A 101 -17.11 7.60 7.19
CA PRO A 101 -18.22 8.02 8.01
C PRO A 101 -17.78 9.25 8.83
N GLY A 102 -18.50 10.36 8.74
CA GLY A 102 -18.48 11.37 9.80
C GLY A 102 -18.17 12.83 9.48
N LEU A 103 -18.30 13.34 8.24
CA LEU A 103 -18.58 14.77 8.07
C LEU A 103 -20.09 14.99 7.97
N SER A 104 -20.72 15.12 9.14
CA SER A 104 -21.95 15.88 9.29
C SER A 104 -21.77 17.22 8.58
N ARG A 105 -22.66 17.51 7.63
CA ARG A 105 -22.93 18.89 7.22
C ARG A 105 -23.15 19.71 8.48
N ARG A 106 -22.27 20.66 8.74
CA ARG A 106 -22.54 21.82 9.58
C ARG A 106 -22.02 23.05 8.84
N SER A 107 -22.97 23.99 8.71
CA SER A 107 -23.02 25.26 7.96
C SER A 107 -22.75 25.16 6.47
#